data_AF-A0AAV4HKM2-F1
#
_entry.id   AF-A0AAV4HKM2-F1
#
_cell.length_a   1.000
_cell.length_b   1.000
_cell.length_c   1.000
_cell.angle_alpha   90.00
_cell.angle_beta   90.00
_cell.angle_gamma   90.00
#
_symmetry.space_group_name_H-M   'P 1'
#
loop_
_entity.id
_entity.type
_entity.pdbx_description
1 polymer ?
#
loop_
_entity_poly.entity_id
_entity_poly.type
_entity_poly.pdbx_seq_one_letter_code
_entity_poly.pdbx_strand_id
1 'polypeptide(L)'
;MKAEWNKPIPTKRKKTHLDLTKEREESGYRAKIMSIEIGARGFAGSSAYDLLRELSISGDKRTKALKLVAEIVENSSRWIWNRRNEQLLHKE
;
A
#
# COMPACT_ATOMS: atom_id res chain seq x y z
N MET A 1 -31.10 9.51 16.94
CA MET A 1 -29.74 8.98 17.20
C MET A 1 -28.80 9.52 16.14
N LYS A 2 -28.05 10.59 16.43
CA LYS A 2 -27.05 11.15 15.51
C LYS A 2 -25.73 10.42 15.73
N ALA A 3 -25.20 9.81 14.68
CA ALA A 3 -23.95 9.06 14.72
C ALA A 3 -22.76 9.98 15.05
N GLU A 4 -21.91 9.49 15.95
CA GLU A 4 -20.71 10.15 16.50
C GLU A 4 -19.56 10.24 15.48
N TRP A 5 -19.76 10.98 14.38
CA TRP A 5 -18.74 11.19 13.34
C TRP A 5 -17.69 12.25 13.71
N ASN A 6 -17.75 12.84 14.91
CA ASN A 6 -16.88 13.93 15.34
C ASN A 6 -16.03 13.57 16.58
N LYS A 7 -15.62 12.31 16.70
CA LYS A 7 -14.58 11.94 17.67
C LYS A 7 -13.22 12.20 17.03
N PRO A 8 -12.33 13.01 17.62
CA PRO A 8 -10.96 13.13 17.14
C PRO A 8 -10.35 11.73 17.10
N ILE A 9 -9.76 11.37 15.96
CA ILE A 9 -9.05 10.10 15.80
C ILE A 9 -8.02 10.06 16.94
N PRO A 10 -8.10 9.11 17.88
CA PRO A 10 -7.17 9.07 18.99
C PRO A 10 -5.76 8.98 18.42
N THR A 11 -4.92 9.97 18.73
CA THR A 11 -3.50 9.99 18.39
C THR A 11 -2.76 8.99 19.26
N LYS A 12 -3.13 7.70 19.15
CA LYS A 12 -2.29 6.60 19.62
C LYS A 12 -0.91 6.87 19.03
N ARG A 13 0.14 6.90 19.87
CA ARG A 13 1.52 6.88 19.38
C ARG A 13 1.57 5.81 18.29
N LYS A 14 1.84 6.22 17.05
CA LYS A 14 1.80 5.30 15.92
C LYS A 14 2.83 4.22 16.24
N LYS A 15 2.36 2.99 16.54
CA LYS A 15 3.24 1.82 16.65
C LYS A 15 4.06 1.79 15.37
N THR A 16 5.37 1.70 15.52
CA THR A 16 6.24 1.59 14.35
C THR A 16 5.94 0.28 13.64
N HIS A 17 6.26 0.16 12.35
CA HIS A 17 6.10 -1.11 11.63
C HIS A 17 6.90 -2.25 12.31
N LEU A 18 7.98 -1.90 13.02
CA LEU A 18 8.75 -2.83 13.83
C LEU A 18 7.96 -3.34 15.03
N ASP A 19 7.28 -2.47 15.76
CA ASP A 19 6.44 -2.86 16.91
C ASP A 19 5.29 -3.78 16.46
N LEU A 20 4.68 -3.48 15.31
CA LEU A 20 3.62 -4.30 14.73
C LEU A 20 4.11 -5.69 14.28
N THR A 21 5.37 -5.76 13.81
CA THR A 21 5.99 -7.03 13.40
C THR A 21 6.26 -7.89 14.63
N LYS A 22 6.85 -7.32 15.68
CA LYS A 22 7.09 -8.01 16.95
C LYS A 22 5.82 -8.57 17.57
N GLU A 23 4.75 -7.79 17.63
CA GLU A 23 3.45 -8.23 18.17
C GLU A 23 2.89 -9.42 17.37
N ARG A 24 3.09 -9.45 16.05
CA ARG A 24 2.66 -10.56 15.19
C ARG A 24 3.51 -11.80 15.38
N GLU A 25 4.82 -11.64 15.52
CA GLU A 25 5.76 -12.72 15.83
C GLU A 25 5.48 -13.34 17.21
N GLU A 26 5.23 -12.51 18.23
CA GLU A 26 4.81 -12.94 19.57
C GLU A 26 3.49 -13.72 19.55
N SER A 27 2.60 -13.38 18.61
CA SER A 27 1.34 -14.09 18.38
C SER A 27 1.50 -15.38 17.55
N GLY A 28 2.73 -15.77 17.22
CA GLY A 28 3.05 -16.99 16.45
C GLY A 28 2.93 -16.84 14.93
N TYR A 29 2.70 -15.63 14.41
CA TYR A 29 2.65 -15.38 12.97
C TYR A 29 4.02 -15.00 12.44
N ARG A 30 4.36 -15.44 11.22
CA ARG A 30 5.50 -14.89 10.48
C ARG A 30 5.12 -13.53 9.91
N ALA A 31 5.85 -12.50 10.31
CA ALA A 31 5.67 -11.14 9.80
C ALA A 31 6.97 -10.65 9.14
N LYS A 32 6.86 -9.97 8.01
CA LYS A 32 8.00 -9.40 7.28
C LYS A 32 7.67 -7.98 6.87
N ILE A 33 8.57 -7.05 7.20
CA ILE A 33 8.47 -5.66 6.72
C ILE A 33 9.03 -5.61 5.30
N MET A 34 8.23 -5.08 4.38
CA MET A 34 8.63 -4.87 2.99
C MET A 34 8.53 -3.38 2.68
N SER A 35 9.56 -2.84 2.02
CA SER A 35 9.57 -1.44 1.56
C SER A 35 8.56 -1.27 0.44
N ILE A 36 7.66 -0.29 0.54
CA ILE A 36 6.78 0.08 -0.59
C ILE A 36 7.49 1.19 -1.37
N GLU A 37 7.82 0.92 -2.62
CA GLU A 37 8.40 1.93 -3.52
C GLU A 37 7.29 2.88 -4.02
N ILE A 38 7.27 4.10 -3.51
CA ILE A 38 6.41 5.17 -4.02
C ILE A 38 7.27 6.05 -4.95
N GLY A 39 7.39 5.63 -6.21
CA GLY A 39 8.10 6.38 -7.25
C GLY A 39 7.21 6.57 -8.48
N ALA A 40 7.32 7.72 -9.14
CA ALA A 40 6.48 8.17 -10.27
C ALA A 40 6.51 7.26 -11.53
N ARG A 41 7.20 6.11 -11.50
CA ARG A 41 7.37 5.17 -12.62
C ARG A 41 7.50 3.69 -12.24
N GLY A 42 6.98 3.21 -11.10
CA GLY A 42 7.15 1.77 -10.85
C GLY A 42 6.77 1.22 -9.49
N PHE A 43 5.56 1.49 -9.01
CA PHE A 43 4.99 0.80 -7.84
C PHE A 43 5.07 -0.74 -7.93
N ALA A 44 5.22 -1.29 -9.14
CA ALA A 44 5.26 -2.72 -9.42
C ALA A 44 6.64 -3.23 -9.87
N GLY A 45 7.73 -2.60 -9.42
CA GLY A 45 9.08 -3.04 -9.75
C GLY A 45 9.58 -4.16 -8.84
N SER A 46 10.47 -3.80 -7.93
CA SER A 46 11.27 -4.77 -7.17
C SER A 46 10.53 -5.28 -5.94
N SER A 47 9.97 -4.39 -5.12
CA SER A 47 9.31 -4.79 -3.86
C SER A 47 8.08 -5.69 -4.06
N ALA A 48 7.27 -5.40 -5.07
CA ALA A 48 6.10 -6.22 -5.40
C ALA A 48 6.52 -7.59 -5.95
N TYR A 49 7.59 -7.64 -6.74
CA TYR A 49 8.14 -8.89 -7.26
C TYR A 49 8.72 -9.77 -6.14
N ASP A 50 9.42 -9.17 -5.19
CA ASP A 50 9.93 -9.86 -4.00
C ASP A 50 8.80 -10.32 -3.08
N LEU A 51 7.74 -9.53 -2.91
CA LEU A 51 6.54 -9.95 -2.19
C LEU A 51 5.91 -11.19 -2.84
N LEU A 52 5.74 -11.19 -4.16
CA LEU A 52 5.18 -12.34 -4.88
C LEU A 52 6.07 -13.58 -4.72
N ARG A 53 7.40 -13.40 -4.71
CA ARG A 53 8.35 -14.48 -4.41
C ARG A 53 8.17 -15.03 -2.99
N GLU A 54 8.03 -14.18 -1.98
CA GLU A 54 7.78 -14.58 -0.59
C GLU A 54 6.45 -15.35 -0.45
N LEU A 55 5.45 -14.97 -1.24
CA LEU A 55 4.17 -15.69 -1.36
C LEU A 55 4.29 -16.98 -2.20
N SER A 56 5.51 -17.42 -2.52
CA SER A 56 5.80 -18.61 -3.33
C SER A 56 5.24 -18.57 -4.76
N ILE A 57 4.89 -17.39 -5.26
CA ILE A 57 4.48 -17.18 -6.65
C ILE A 57 5.75 -17.02 -7.48
N SER A 58 5.99 -17.98 -8.38
CA SER A 58 7.24 -18.09 -9.15
C SER A 58 7.01 -18.26 -10.65
N GLY A 59 8.07 -18.10 -11.44
CA GLY A 59 8.06 -18.25 -12.90
C GLY A 59 7.09 -17.29 -13.59
N ASP A 60 6.46 -17.74 -14.67
CA ASP A 60 5.54 -16.94 -15.48
C ASP A 60 4.33 -16.41 -14.69
N LYS A 61 3.89 -17.17 -13.68
CA LYS A 61 2.79 -16.76 -12.80
C LYS A 61 3.15 -15.50 -12.01
N ARG A 62 4.41 -15.36 -11.60
CA ARG A 62 4.91 -14.17 -10.91
C ARG A 62 4.87 -12.96 -11.81
N THR A 63 5.37 -13.06 -13.03
CA THR A 63 5.36 -11.96 -14.00
C THR A 63 3.93 -11.54 -14.37
N LYS A 64 3.01 -12.50 -14.52
CA LYS A 64 1.58 -12.20 -14.77
C LYS A 64 0.94 -11.50 -13.57
N ALA A 65 1.17 -11.99 -12.35
CA ALA A 65 0.66 -11.37 -11.14
C ALA A 65 1.21 -9.95 -10.95
N LEU A 66 2.50 -9.74 -11.23
CA LEU A 66 3.12 -8.41 -11.16
C LEU A 66 2.46 -7.42 -12.13
N LYS A 67 2.21 -7.84 -13.38
CA LYS A 67 1.52 -7.02 -14.38
C LYS A 67 0.10 -6.64 -13.96
N LEU A 68 -0.66 -7.58 -13.41
CA LEU A 68 -2.01 -7.31 -12.91
C LEU A 68 -2.00 -6.31 -11.75
N VAL A 69 -1.08 -6.49 -10.79
CA VAL A 69 -0.90 -5.55 -9.68
C VAL A 69 -0.52 -4.16 -10.21
N ALA A 70 0.40 -4.09 -11.17
CA ALA A 70 0.81 -2.84 -11.80
C ALA A 70 -0.39 -2.10 -12.42
N GLU A 71 -1.18 -2.79 -13.25
CA GLU A 71 -2.34 -2.22 -13.94
C GLU A 71 -3.39 -1.69 -12.95
N ILE A 72 -3.74 -2.47 -11.92
CA ILE A 72 -4.71 -2.05 -10.90
C ILE A 72 -4.21 -0.80 -10.18
N VAL A 73 -2.93 -0.76 -9.83
CA VAL A 73 -2.35 0.37 -9.11
C VAL A 73 -2.27 1.60 -10.00
N GLU A 74 -1.88 1.47 -11.26
CA GLU A 74 -1.87 2.57 -12.23
C GLU A 74 -3.28 3.16 -12.37
N ASN A 75 -4.29 2.32 -12.58
CA ASN A 75 -5.68 2.76 -12.68
C ASN A 75 -6.19 3.43 -11.40
N SER A 76 -5.86 2.88 -10.24
CA SER A 76 -6.26 3.45 -8.94
C SER A 76 -5.53 4.76 -8.65
N SER A 77 -4.24 4.84 -8.97
CA SER A 77 -3.43 6.03 -8.75
C SER A 77 -3.80 7.16 -9.71
N ARG A 78 -4.20 6.82 -10.94
CA ARG A 78 -4.67 7.78 -11.95
C ARG A 78 -5.80 8.67 -11.42
N TRP A 79 -6.71 8.12 -10.62
CA TRP A 79 -7.78 8.90 -9.98
C TRP A 79 -7.24 10.00 -9.06
N ILE A 80 -6.22 9.69 -8.24
CA ILE A 80 -5.60 10.66 -7.32
C ILE A 80 -4.96 11.81 -8.12
N TRP A 81 -4.26 11.48 -9.20
CA TRP A 81 -3.57 12.47 -10.04
C TRP A 81 -4.53 13.32 -10.86
N ASN A 82 -5.61 12.75 -11.39
CA ASN A 82 -6.64 13.51 -12.10
C ASN A 82 -7.32 14.53 -11.18
N ARG A 83 -7.65 14.14 -9.94
CA ARG A 83 -8.30 15.04 -8.97
C ARG A 83 -7.35 16.10 -8.40
N ARG A 84 -6.04 15.82 -8.36
CA ARG A 84 -5.04 16.83 -8.01
C ARG A 84 -5.08 18.01 -8.96
N ASN A 85 -5.27 17.75 -10.26
CA ASN A 85 -5.38 18.82 -11.26
C ASN A 85 -6.72 19.55 -11.16
N GLU A 86 -7.82 18.87 -10.81
CA GLU A 86 -9.12 19.52 -10.54
C GLU A 86 -9.03 20.54 -9.38
N GLN A 87 -8.33 20.21 -8.30
CA GLN A 87 -8.15 21.14 -7.17
C GLN A 87 -7.24 22.34 -7.49
N LEU A 88 -6.40 22.22 -8.51
CA LEU A 88 -5.56 23.32 -9.00
C LEU A 88 -6.31 24.22 -10.00
N LEU A 89 -7.28 23.66 -10.75
CA LEU A 89 -8.10 24.40 -11.71
C LEU A 89 -9.20 25.27 -11.06
N HIS A 90 -9.64 24.95 -9.83
CA HIS A 90 -10.64 25.75 -9.09
C HIS A 90 -10.03 26.76 -8.11
N LYS A 91 -8.77 27.13 -8.32
CA LYS A 91 -8.02 28.07 -7.46
C LYS A 91 -7.69 29.40 -8.13
N GLU A 92 -8.32 29.71 -9.26
CA GLU A 92 -8.27 31.02 -9.93
C GLU A 92 -9.52 31.85 -9.65
#